data_AF-A0A4R3NWT8-F1
#
_entry.id   AF-A0A4R3NWT8-F1
#
_cell.length_a   1.000
_cell.length_b   1.000
_cell.length_c   1.000
_cell.angle_alpha   90.00
_cell.angle_beta   90.00
_cell.angle_gamma   90.00
#
_symmetry.space_group_name_H-M   'P 1'
#
loop_
_entity.id
_entity.type
_entity.pdbx_description
1 polymer ?
#
loop_
_entity_poly.entity_id
_entity_poly.type
_entity_poly.pdbx_seq_one_letter_code
_entity_poly.pdbx_strand_id
1 'polypeptide(L)'
;MNMSQNSFDENEEEPLDPAVEMVRRRMLRLQIVSALIMIVSLMAVFGAILYKVFNKPDAEEVVSSGAIVPSDAPRALTATLPRGFVIADISYGNGQALIYGTKENGEQTLYLYDLNTGRMAADVEIRFD
;
A
#
# COMPACT_ATOMS: atom_id res chain seq x y z
N MET A 1 -34.95 26.07 53.69
CA MET A 1 -35.20 25.15 52.56
C MET A 1 -34.10 25.36 51.53
N ASN A 2 -33.15 24.47 51.23
CA ASN A 2 -32.93 23.02 51.43
C ASN A 2 -31.39 22.86 51.56
N MET A 3 -30.74 22.02 52.37
CA MET A 3 -30.94 20.59 52.70
C MET A 3 -31.10 19.69 51.47
N SER A 4 -29.99 19.48 50.76
CA SER A 4 -29.70 18.20 50.08
C SER A 4 -28.28 17.80 50.42
N GLN A 5 -28.25 17.07 51.52
CA GLN A 5 -27.31 16.05 51.93
C GLN A 5 -26.65 15.39 50.72
N ASN A 6 -25.37 15.69 50.50
CA ASN A 6 -24.50 14.87 49.68
C ASN A 6 -23.66 14.06 50.67
N SER A 7 -24.28 12.99 51.17
CA SER A 7 -23.62 11.93 51.92
C SER A 7 -22.67 11.20 50.98
N PHE A 8 -21.47 11.75 50.80
CA PHE A 8 -20.30 10.95 50.52
C PHE A 8 -19.59 10.75 51.86
N ASP A 9 -20.24 9.94 52.70
CA ASP A 9 -19.59 9.33 53.86
C ASP A 9 -18.36 8.55 53.37
N GLU A 10 -17.23 8.88 53.99
CA GLU A 10 -16.39 7.88 54.63
C GLU A 10 -16.08 6.65 53.77
N ASN A 11 -15.17 6.81 52.81
CA ASN A 11 -14.13 5.80 52.70
C ASN A 11 -12.93 6.39 53.41
N GLU A 12 -13.00 6.27 54.74
CA GLU A 12 -11.86 6.37 55.63
C GLU A 12 -10.65 5.77 54.93
N GLU A 13 -9.58 6.54 54.89
CA GLU A 13 -8.27 6.13 54.46
C GLU A 13 -7.78 5.03 55.41
N GLU A 14 -8.35 3.84 55.30
CA GLU A 14 -7.73 2.63 55.79
C GLU A 14 -6.39 2.57 55.05
N PRO A 15 -5.25 2.64 55.76
CA PRO A 15 -3.94 2.77 55.13
C PRO A 15 -3.82 1.59 54.17
N LEU A 16 -3.88 1.91 52.87
CA LEU A 16 -3.96 0.95 51.77
C LEU A 16 -3.01 -0.20 52.09
N ASP A 17 -3.61 -1.32 52.49
CA ASP A 17 -2.93 -2.53 52.92
C ASP A 17 -1.74 -2.75 51.95
N PRO A 18 -0.48 -2.87 52.39
CA PRO A 18 0.68 -2.89 51.48
C PRO A 18 0.53 -3.89 50.30
N ALA A 19 -0.33 -4.89 50.46
CA ALA A 19 -0.79 -5.78 49.40
C ALA A 19 -1.56 -5.09 48.23
N VAL A 20 -2.45 -4.12 48.48
CA VAL A 20 -3.26 -3.48 47.42
C VAL A 20 -2.46 -2.50 46.56
N GLU A 21 -1.41 -1.88 47.10
CA GLU A 21 -0.53 -1.00 46.33
C GLU A 21 0.36 -1.80 45.35
N MET A 22 0.80 -3.00 45.76
CA MET A 22 1.50 -3.94 44.89
C MET A 22 0.65 -4.39 43.70
N VAL A 23 -0.66 -4.58 43.90
CA VAL A 23 -1.60 -4.94 42.82
C VAL A 23 -1.80 -3.79 41.84
N ARG A 24 -1.98 -2.55 42.34
CA ARG A 24 -2.06 -1.34 41.48
C ARG A 24 -0.84 -1.20 40.58
N ARG A 25 0.37 -1.40 41.13
CA ARG A 25 1.63 -1.33 40.38
C ARG A 25 1.75 -2.43 39.33
N ARG A 26 1.26 -3.64 39.63
CA ARG A 26 1.20 -4.77 38.67
C ARG A 26 0.22 -4.51 37.53
N MET A 27 -0.94 -3.91 37.83
CA MET A 27 -1.93 -3.55 36.82
C MET A 27 -1.39 -2.52 35.83
N LEU A 28 -0.69 -1.50 36.33
CA LEU A 28 -0.02 -0.50 35.47
C LEU A 28 1.07 -1.11 34.61
N ARG A 29 1.85 -2.05 35.15
CA ARG A 29 2.89 -2.76 34.38
C ARG A 29 2.28 -3.53 33.21
N LEU A 30 1.16 -4.21 33.43
CA LEU A 30 0.43 -4.92 32.36
C LEU A 30 -0.20 -3.96 31.35
N GLN A 31 -0.75 -2.83 31.80
CA GLN A 31 -1.30 -1.79 30.94
C GLN A 31 -0.25 -1.27 29.96
N ILE A 32 0.97 -0.98 30.45
CA ILE A 32 2.08 -0.51 29.62
C ILE A 32 2.48 -1.58 28.60
N VAL A 33 2.62 -2.84 29.02
CA VAL A 33 2.97 -3.95 28.10
C VAL A 33 1.93 -4.09 26.99
N SER A 34 0.64 -4.06 27.32
CA SER A 34 -0.44 -4.13 26.33
C SER A 34 -0.44 -2.94 25.37
N ALA A 35 -0.27 -1.72 25.89
CA ALA A 35 -0.20 -0.51 25.09
C ALA A 35 1.00 -0.53 24.12
N LEU A 36 2.16 -1.04 24.55
CA LEU A 36 3.33 -1.18 23.70
C LEU A 36 3.07 -2.13 22.53
N ILE A 37 2.47 -3.30 22.78
CA ILE A 37 2.15 -4.28 21.73
C ILE A 37 1.17 -3.67 20.72
N MET A 38 0.15 -2.94 21.19
CA MET A 38 -0.80 -2.25 20.34
C MET A 38 -0.12 -1.22 19.41
N ILE A 39 0.78 -0.40 19.96
CA ILE A 39 1.53 0.60 19.20
C ILE A 39 2.45 -0.05 18.17
N VAL A 40 3.19 -1.09 18.57
CA VAL A 40 4.09 -1.82 17.66
C VAL A 40 3.31 -2.47 16.52
N SER A 41 2.14 -3.06 16.82
CA SER A 41 1.29 -3.67 15.80
C SER A 41 0.80 -2.64 14.78
N LEU A 42 0.37 -1.48 15.26
CA LEU A 42 -0.03 -0.37 14.41
C LEU A 42 1.13 0.13 13.53
N MET A 43 2.31 0.31 14.13
CA MET A 43 3.52 0.73 13.41
C MET A 43 3.97 -0.30 12.37
N ALA A 44 3.83 -1.60 12.66
CA ALA A 44 4.15 -2.66 11.71
C ALA A 44 3.23 -2.61 10.48
N VAL A 45 1.93 -2.42 10.67
CA VAL A 45 0.95 -2.31 9.56
C VAL A 45 1.24 -1.08 8.71
N PHE A 46 1.41 0.08 9.33
CA PHE A 46 1.77 1.29 8.58
C PHE A 46 3.12 1.14 7.88
N GLY A 47 4.13 0.59 8.54
CA GLY A 47 5.43 0.30 7.96
C GLY A 47 5.33 -0.62 6.74
N ALA A 48 4.52 -1.67 6.80
CA ALA A 48 4.29 -2.57 5.66
C ALA A 48 3.59 -1.87 4.49
N ILE A 49 2.60 -1.01 4.75
CA ILE A 49 1.90 -0.24 3.71
C ILE A 49 2.85 0.77 3.07
N LEU A 50 3.58 1.54 3.88
CA LEU A 50 4.58 2.51 3.41
C LEU A 50 5.67 1.80 2.61
N TYR A 51 6.18 0.67 3.09
CA TYR A 51 7.12 -0.16 2.36
C TYR A 51 6.52 -0.60 1.02
N LYS A 52 5.29 -1.12 0.98
CA LYS A 52 4.67 -1.57 -0.27
C LYS A 52 4.39 -0.42 -1.26
N VAL A 53 4.07 0.78 -0.75
CA VAL A 53 3.77 1.95 -1.58
C VAL A 53 5.05 2.60 -2.11
N PHE A 54 6.10 2.67 -1.29
CA PHE A 54 7.36 3.32 -1.66
C PHE A 54 8.38 2.36 -2.28
N ASN A 55 8.46 1.11 -1.80
CA ASN A 55 9.14 0.03 -2.53
C ASN A 55 8.17 -0.55 -3.54
N LYS A 56 8.06 0.10 -4.70
CA LYS A 56 7.85 -0.65 -5.93
C LYS A 56 9.09 -1.55 -6.05
N PRO A 57 8.97 -2.89 -5.92
CA PRO A 57 10.08 -3.72 -6.31
C PRO A 57 10.21 -3.49 -7.80
N ASP A 58 11.29 -2.85 -8.23
CA ASP A 58 11.80 -3.06 -9.58
C ASP A 58 11.97 -4.56 -9.69
N ALA A 59 10.96 -5.22 -10.25
CA ALA A 59 11.05 -6.59 -10.68
C ALA A 59 12.32 -6.63 -11.53
N GLU A 60 13.31 -7.39 -11.07
CA GLU A 60 14.67 -7.46 -11.59
C GLU A 60 14.73 -7.17 -13.10
N GLU A 61 14.94 -5.91 -13.46
CA GLU A 61 15.19 -5.55 -14.84
C GLU A 61 16.68 -5.71 -15.07
N VAL A 62 16.99 -6.80 -15.76
CA VAL A 62 18.24 -7.01 -16.48
C VAL A 62 18.74 -5.69 -17.08
N VAL A 63 19.90 -5.28 -16.57
CA VAL A 63 20.81 -4.23 -17.02
C VAL A 63 20.45 -3.59 -18.36
N SER A 64 20.10 -2.30 -18.34
CA SER A 64 20.34 -1.43 -19.50
C SER A 64 20.92 -0.11 -19.03
N SER A 65 22.17 0.14 -19.44
CA SER A 65 22.85 1.41 -19.28
C SER A 65 22.05 2.50 -19.99
N GLY A 66 21.40 3.38 -19.24
CA GLY A 66 20.56 4.44 -19.80
C GLY A 66 20.77 5.75 -19.07
N ALA A 67 21.15 6.78 -19.81
CA ALA A 67 21.49 8.11 -19.33
C ALA A 67 20.48 8.72 -18.35
N ILE A 68 20.98 9.56 -17.45
CA ILE A 68 20.21 10.35 -16.50
C ILE A 68 19.39 11.38 -17.29
N VAL A 69 18.17 11.02 -17.69
CA VAL A 69 17.21 11.97 -18.29
C VAL A 69 16.57 12.76 -17.15
N PRO A 70 16.63 14.10 -17.15
CA PRO A 70 15.88 14.92 -16.19
C PRO A 70 14.39 14.53 -16.21
N SER A 71 13.81 14.38 -15.03
CA SER A 71 12.44 13.86 -14.82
C SER A 71 11.34 14.65 -15.55
N ASP A 72 11.65 15.85 -16.02
CA ASP A 72 10.71 16.83 -16.57
C ASP A 72 10.85 17.05 -18.09
N ALA A 73 11.72 16.29 -18.76
CA ALA A 73 11.87 16.37 -20.21
C ALA A 73 10.82 15.47 -20.92
N PRO A 74 10.22 15.91 -22.05
CA PRO A 74 9.35 15.07 -22.86
C PRO A 74 10.07 13.77 -23.26
N ARG A 75 9.47 12.62 -22.95
CA ARG A 75 10.02 11.31 -23.29
C ARG A 75 9.48 10.83 -24.64
N ALA A 76 10.37 10.63 -25.60
CA ALA A 76 10.04 9.94 -26.84
C ALA A 76 10.07 8.43 -26.59
N LEU A 77 8.91 7.78 -26.67
CA LEU A 77 8.73 6.35 -26.44
C LEU A 77 8.28 5.68 -27.75
N THR A 78 8.72 4.45 -28.00
CA THR A 78 8.35 3.70 -29.21
C THR A 78 7.94 2.29 -28.83
N ALA A 79 6.65 1.97 -29.02
CA ALA A 79 6.13 0.62 -28.84
C ALA A 79 6.26 -0.17 -30.15
N THR A 80 6.87 -1.35 -30.09
CA THR A 80 6.95 -2.26 -31.25
C THR A 80 5.78 -3.23 -31.19
N LEU A 81 4.87 -3.13 -32.15
CA LEU A 81 3.73 -4.04 -32.33
C LEU A 81 4.03 -5.01 -33.48
N PRO A 82 3.42 -6.21 -33.49
CA PRO A 82 3.57 -7.13 -34.61
C PRO A 82 3.13 -6.50 -35.93
N ARG A 83 3.75 -6.93 -37.02
CA ARG A 83 3.32 -6.52 -38.36
C ARG A 83 1.88 -6.98 -38.60
N GLY A 84 1.11 -6.15 -39.30
CA GLY A 84 -0.30 -6.42 -39.59
C GLY A 84 -1.24 -6.27 -38.40
N PHE A 85 -0.76 -5.84 -37.22
CA PHE A 85 -1.64 -5.56 -36.08
C PHE A 85 -2.53 -4.33 -36.36
N VAL A 86 -3.83 -4.51 -36.25
CA VAL A 86 -4.83 -3.45 -36.41
C VAL A 86 -5.28 -3.00 -35.02
N ILE A 87 -5.00 -1.74 -34.69
CA ILE A 87 -5.41 -1.14 -33.41
C ILE A 87 -6.91 -0.84 -33.47
N ALA A 88 -7.65 -1.36 -32.49
CA ALA A 88 -9.08 -1.12 -32.32
C ALA A 88 -9.34 -0.03 -31.26
N ASP A 89 -8.59 -0.05 -30.15
CA ASP A 89 -8.73 0.95 -29.09
C ASP A 89 -7.40 1.18 -28.35
N ILE A 90 -7.23 2.38 -27.79
CA ILE A 90 -6.10 2.71 -26.93
C ILE A 90 -6.61 3.42 -25.68
N SER A 91 -6.29 2.86 -24.52
CA SER A 91 -6.57 3.46 -23.21
C SER A 91 -5.27 3.74 -22.47
N TYR A 92 -5.26 4.74 -21.59
CA TYR A 92 -4.08 5.13 -20.81
C TYR A 92 -4.45 5.44 -19.36
N GLY A 93 -3.56 5.11 -18.43
CA GLY A 93 -3.75 5.35 -17.00
C GLY A 93 -2.68 4.68 -16.16
N ASN A 94 -2.44 5.19 -14.95
CA ASN A 94 -1.47 4.63 -13.99
C ASN A 94 -0.03 4.45 -14.53
N GLY A 95 0.38 5.29 -15.50
CA GLY A 95 1.68 5.17 -16.16
C GLY A 95 1.78 4.02 -17.16
N GLN A 96 0.64 3.51 -17.64
CA GLN A 96 0.56 2.46 -18.64
C GLN A 96 -0.38 2.87 -19.78
N ALA A 97 -0.12 2.32 -20.96
CA ALA A 97 -0.99 2.39 -22.13
C ALA A 97 -1.44 0.97 -22.49
N LEU A 98 -2.75 0.77 -22.61
CA LEU A 98 -3.37 -0.44 -23.10
C LEU A 98 -3.69 -0.25 -24.59
N ILE A 99 -3.22 -1.16 -25.42
CA ILE A 99 -3.45 -1.17 -26.86
C ILE A 99 -4.22 -2.43 -27.19
N TYR A 100 -5.50 -2.27 -27.48
CA TYR A 100 -6.37 -3.36 -27.89
C TYR A 100 -6.45 -3.41 -29.42
N GLY A 101 -6.44 -4.61 -29.97
CA GLY A 101 -6.56 -4.79 -31.40
C GLY A 101 -6.60 -6.23 -31.83
N THR A 102 -6.34 -6.42 -33.13
CA THR A 102 -6.42 -7.71 -33.79
C THR A 102 -5.14 -7.96 -34.55
N LYS A 103 -4.56 -9.14 -34.35
CA LYS A 103 -3.39 -9.62 -35.09
C LYS A 103 -3.79 -9.98 -36.54
N GLU A 104 -2.80 -10.13 -37.41
CA GLU A 104 -3.02 -10.49 -38.83
C GLU A 104 -3.79 -11.81 -39.00
N ASN A 105 -3.67 -12.73 -38.05
CA ASN A 105 -4.41 -14.01 -38.00
C ASN A 105 -5.88 -13.88 -37.55
N GLY A 106 -6.35 -12.68 -37.20
CA GLY A 106 -7.70 -12.43 -36.68
C GLY A 106 -7.85 -12.62 -35.16
N GLU A 107 -6.78 -12.97 -34.47
CA GLU A 107 -6.77 -13.15 -33.01
C GLU A 107 -6.85 -11.79 -32.29
N GLN A 108 -7.73 -11.71 -31.29
CA GLN A 108 -7.85 -10.52 -30.46
C GLN A 108 -6.75 -10.51 -29.41
N THR A 109 -6.06 -9.38 -29.27
CA THR A 109 -4.93 -9.25 -28.37
C THR A 109 -4.91 -7.87 -27.72
N LEU A 110 -4.47 -7.84 -26.48
CA LEU A 110 -4.23 -6.65 -25.69
C LEU A 110 -2.74 -6.55 -25.36
N TYR A 111 -2.10 -5.46 -25.78
CA TYR A 111 -0.74 -5.14 -25.36
C TYR A 111 -0.75 -4.11 -24.24
N LEU A 112 0.03 -4.36 -23.20
CA LEU A 112 0.26 -3.42 -22.12
C LEU A 112 1.65 -2.80 -22.29
N TYR A 113 1.72 -1.48 -22.42
CA TYR A 113 2.96 -0.73 -22.56
C TYR A 113 3.18 0.17 -21.34
N ASP A 114 4.32 0.03 -20.66
CA ASP A 114 4.66 0.87 -19.51
C ASP A 114 5.31 2.18 -19.99
N LEU A 115 4.68 3.30 -19.65
CA LEU A 115 5.11 4.65 -20.05
C LEU A 115 6.26 5.17 -19.18
N ASN A 116 6.52 4.56 -18.02
CA ASN A 116 7.63 4.94 -17.13
C ASN A 116 8.93 4.29 -17.59
N THR A 117 8.89 3.02 -17.98
CA THR A 117 10.06 2.24 -18.41
C THR A 117 10.25 2.26 -19.93
N GLY A 118 9.19 2.52 -20.70
CA GLY A 118 9.23 2.49 -22.15
C GLY A 118 9.30 1.08 -22.73
N ARG A 119 8.74 0.09 -22.03
CA ARG A 119 8.80 -1.33 -22.40
C ARG A 119 7.39 -1.93 -22.51
N MET A 120 7.25 -2.97 -23.33
CA MET A 120 6.04 -3.81 -23.32
C MET A 120 6.00 -4.62 -22.03
N ALA A 121 4.99 -4.40 -21.22
CA ALA A 121 4.78 -5.05 -19.93
C ALA A 121 4.06 -6.40 -20.07
N ALA A 122 3.14 -6.53 -21.03
CA ALA A 122 2.42 -7.79 -21.28
C ALA A 122 1.83 -7.88 -22.69
N ASP A 123 1.65 -9.12 -23.15
CA ASP A 123 0.84 -9.53 -24.30
C ASP A 123 -0.22 -10.49 -23.77
N VAL A 124 -1.49 -10.15 -23.98
CA VAL A 124 -2.65 -10.95 -23.53
C VAL A 124 -3.53 -11.27 -24.72
N GLU A 125 -3.51 -12.54 -25.12
CA GLU A 125 -4.45 -13.09 -26.09
C GLU A 125 -5.86 -13.24 -25.46
N ILE A 126 -6.88 -12.85 -26.21
CA ILE A 126 -8.28 -12.93 -25.79
C ILE A 126 -8.96 -14.04 -26.59
N ARG A 127 -9.46 -15.07 -25.88
CA ARG A 127 -10.20 -16.21 -26.44
C ARG A 127 -11.56 -16.32 -25.76
N PHE A 128 -12.57 -16.69 -26.54
CA PHE A 128 -13.91 -17.02 -26.03
C PHE A 128 -14.02 -18.55 -25.89
N ASP A 129 -14.62 -19.01 -24.79
CA ASP A 129 -15.01 -20.41 -24.56
C ASP A 129 -16.47 -20.62 -25.00
#